data_AF-A0A357X012-F1
#
_entry.id   AF-A0A357X012-F1
#
_cell.length_a   1.000
_cell.length_b   1.000
_cell.length_c   1.000
_cell.angle_alpha   90.00
_cell.angle_beta   90.00
_cell.angle_gamma   90.00
#
_symmetry.space_group_name_H-M   'P 1'
#
loop_
_entity.id
_entity.type
_entity.pdbx_description
1 polymer ?
#
loop_
_entity_poly.entity_id
_entity_poly.type
_entity_poly.pdbx_seq_one_letter_code
_entity_poly.pdbx_strand_id
1 'polypeptide(L)'
;AAGYRNAGTVEFVLDKDGNYYFIEMNTRVQVEHPVTEMVTGVDIIREQIRIAAGLPLSIRQEDVEIRGVSIECRINAENPREGFRPSPGQVSGLHIPGGPGVRVDTALYPGCTISPHYDSMIAKLIVHGHTRSDAIRRMRRVLEEFLIQGVDTNVELQYLILHHKDFVKGQFDTGFMEKNLDQLITEA
;
A
#
# COMPACT_ATOMS: atom_id res chain seq x y z
N ALA A 1 -24.47 -12.08 -11.05
CA ALA A 1 -25.05 -10.78 -11.48
C ALA A 1 -24.46 -10.30 -12.81
N ALA A 2 -23.16 -9.96 -12.90
CA ALA A 2 -22.58 -9.41 -14.13
C ALA A 2 -21.80 -10.41 -15.02
N GLY A 3 -21.78 -11.70 -14.69
CA GLY A 3 -20.95 -12.68 -15.41
C GLY A 3 -19.44 -12.40 -15.30
N TYR A 4 -19.02 -11.70 -14.23
CA TYR A 4 -17.64 -11.26 -14.05
C TYR A 4 -16.67 -12.44 -13.95
N ARG A 5 -15.49 -12.28 -14.55
CA ARG A 5 -14.43 -13.29 -14.58
C ARG A 5 -13.09 -12.59 -14.32
N ASN A 6 -12.16 -13.32 -13.73
CA ASN A 6 -10.85 -12.81 -13.28
C ASN A 6 -10.96 -11.99 -11.98
N ALA A 7 -9.88 -11.36 -11.53
CA ALA A 7 -9.88 -10.57 -10.30
C ALA A 7 -10.52 -9.20 -10.51
N GLY A 8 -11.17 -8.68 -9.48
CA GLY A 8 -11.75 -7.34 -9.45
C GLY A 8 -12.09 -6.95 -8.01
N THR A 9 -12.27 -5.66 -7.77
CA THR A 9 -12.57 -5.12 -6.44
C THR A 9 -13.93 -4.45 -6.47
N VAL A 10 -14.76 -4.73 -5.47
CA VAL A 10 -16.05 -4.04 -5.26
C VAL A 10 -15.87 -3.10 -4.08
N GLU A 11 -16.09 -1.81 -4.32
CA GLU A 11 -15.83 -0.76 -3.35
C GLU A 11 -17.12 -0.31 -2.66
N PHE A 12 -17.01 -0.09 -1.36
CA PHE A 12 -18.09 0.38 -0.50
C PHE A 12 -17.63 1.56 0.34
N VAL A 13 -18.53 2.49 0.61
CA VAL A 13 -18.38 3.49 1.67
C VAL A 13 -19.15 3.02 2.90
N LEU A 14 -18.55 3.18 4.07
CA LEU A 14 -19.14 2.87 5.37
C LEU A 14 -19.54 4.18 6.05
N ASP A 15 -20.81 4.31 6.42
CA ASP A 15 -21.27 5.46 7.20
C ASP A 15 -20.96 5.30 8.72
N LYS A 16 -21.23 6.35 9.48
CA LYS A 16 -21.02 6.37 10.94
C LYS A 16 -21.91 5.39 11.72
N ASP A 17 -23.00 4.93 11.12
CA ASP A 17 -23.99 4.04 11.72
C ASP A 17 -23.70 2.56 11.38
N GLY A 18 -22.66 2.30 10.58
CA GLY A 18 -22.20 0.96 10.21
C GLY A 18 -22.83 0.41 8.93
N ASN A 19 -23.49 1.25 8.13
CA ASN A 19 -24.11 0.84 6.87
C ASN A 19 -23.12 0.93 5.70
N TYR A 20 -23.09 -0.12 4.88
CA TYR A 20 -22.26 -0.20 3.67
C TYR A 20 -23.05 0.22 2.44
N TYR A 21 -22.47 1.09 1.62
CA TYR A 21 -23.03 1.56 0.35
C TYR A 21 -22.07 1.29 -0.79
N PHE A 22 -22.52 0.53 -1.79
CA PHE A 22 -21.74 0.28 -3.01
C PHE A 22 -21.47 1.60 -3.74
N ILE A 23 -20.22 1.80 -4.18
CA ILE A 23 -19.84 2.94 -5.02
C ILE A 23 -19.49 2.52 -6.44
N GLU A 24 -18.60 1.54 -6.58
CA GLU A 24 -18.12 1.09 -7.88
C GLU A 24 -17.51 -0.31 -7.82
N MET A 25 -17.25 -0.86 -9.00
CA MET A 25 -16.48 -2.10 -9.18
C MET A 25 -15.33 -1.83 -10.13
N ASN A 26 -14.11 -2.04 -9.65
CA ASN A 26 -12.90 -1.96 -10.44
C ASN A 26 -12.62 -3.31 -11.11
N THR A 27 -12.71 -3.33 -12.44
CA THR A 27 -12.63 -4.54 -13.26
C THR A 27 -11.19 -4.93 -13.63
N ARG A 28 -10.28 -4.78 -12.67
CA ARG A 28 -8.84 -5.03 -12.79
C ARG A 28 -8.24 -5.34 -11.43
N VAL A 29 -6.99 -5.80 -11.42
CA VAL A 29 -6.21 -5.87 -10.18
C VAL A 29 -6.00 -4.45 -9.63
N GLN A 30 -6.09 -4.33 -8.30
CA GLN A 30 -5.81 -3.08 -7.60
C GLN A 30 -4.33 -2.99 -7.21
N VAL A 31 -3.84 -1.76 -7.05
CA VAL A 31 -2.45 -1.51 -6.64
C VAL A 31 -2.17 -2.17 -5.28
N GLU A 32 -3.13 -2.07 -4.37
CA GLU A 32 -3.14 -2.56 -2.99
C GLU A 32 -3.49 -4.04 -2.83
N HIS A 33 -3.60 -4.82 -3.92
CA HIS A 33 -3.80 -6.27 -3.80
C HIS A 33 -2.80 -7.00 -2.87
N PRO A 34 -1.52 -6.58 -2.70
CA PRO A 34 -0.60 -7.29 -1.82
C PRO A 34 -1.07 -7.37 -0.37
N VAL A 35 -1.82 -6.39 0.16
CA VAL A 35 -2.31 -6.51 1.55
C VAL A 35 -3.26 -7.69 1.72
N THR A 36 -4.05 -8.00 0.68
CA THR A 36 -4.92 -9.18 0.65
C THR A 36 -4.10 -10.46 0.51
N GLU A 37 -3.11 -10.48 -0.38
CA GLU A 37 -2.23 -11.65 -0.54
C GLU A 37 -1.49 -11.99 0.75
N MET A 38 -0.98 -10.97 1.47
CA MET A 38 -0.21 -11.16 2.70
C MET A 38 -1.02 -11.77 3.85
N VAL A 39 -2.33 -11.52 3.91
CA VAL A 39 -3.19 -12.07 4.98
C VAL A 39 -3.93 -13.35 4.58
N THR A 40 -4.12 -13.60 3.28
CA THR A 40 -4.82 -14.79 2.78
C THR A 40 -3.88 -15.90 2.30
N GLY A 41 -2.64 -15.55 1.94
CA GLY A 41 -1.70 -16.46 1.28
C GLY A 41 -2.05 -16.76 -0.17
N VAL A 42 -3.06 -16.10 -0.74
CA VAL A 42 -3.50 -16.28 -2.13
C VAL A 42 -2.70 -15.35 -3.04
N ASP A 43 -2.02 -15.93 -4.03
CA ASP A 43 -1.33 -15.20 -5.09
C ASP A 43 -2.36 -14.83 -6.18
N ILE A 44 -2.85 -13.59 -6.13
CA ILE A 44 -3.92 -13.07 -6.98
C ILE A 44 -3.44 -13.06 -8.43
N ILE A 45 -2.21 -12.62 -8.70
CA ILE A 45 -1.67 -12.55 -10.06
C ILE A 45 -1.60 -13.95 -10.69
N ARG A 46 -1.16 -14.96 -9.93
CA ARG A 46 -1.17 -16.35 -10.38
C ARG A 46 -2.57 -16.85 -10.70
N GLU A 47 -3.55 -16.59 -9.83
CA GLU A 47 -4.94 -16.97 -10.10
C GLU A 47 -5.50 -16.25 -11.33
N GLN A 48 -5.17 -14.96 -11.52
CA GLN A 48 -5.58 -14.24 -12.73
C GLN A 48 -5.06 -14.92 -14.00
N ILE A 49 -3.78 -15.33 -14.03
CA ILE A 49 -3.17 -16.02 -15.18
C ILE A 49 -3.83 -17.39 -15.39
N ARG A 50 -4.05 -18.16 -14.31
CA ARG A 50 -4.72 -19.47 -14.38
C ARG A 50 -6.12 -19.35 -14.96
N ILE A 51 -6.92 -18.42 -14.45
CA ILE A 51 -8.27 -18.15 -14.95
C ILE A 51 -8.19 -17.72 -16.42
N ALA A 52 -7.29 -16.81 -16.79
CA ALA A 52 -7.13 -16.39 -18.19
C ALA A 52 -6.82 -17.58 -19.12
N ALA A 53 -6.03 -18.55 -18.65
CA ALA A 53 -5.72 -19.80 -19.36
C ALA A 53 -6.87 -20.84 -19.37
N GLY A 54 -8.04 -20.52 -18.83
CA GLY A 54 -9.20 -21.43 -18.80
C GLY A 54 -9.18 -22.43 -17.65
N LEU A 55 -8.22 -22.34 -16.74
CA LEU A 55 -8.15 -23.22 -15.57
C LEU A 55 -9.15 -22.79 -14.49
N PRO A 56 -9.65 -23.73 -13.67
CA PRO A 56 -10.45 -23.40 -12.50
C PRO A 56 -9.60 -22.72 -11.42
N LEU A 57 -10.29 -22.03 -10.51
CA LEU A 57 -9.69 -21.52 -9.26
C LEU A 57 -8.97 -22.65 -8.54
N SER A 58 -7.77 -22.36 -8.03
CA SER A 58 -7.00 -23.35 -7.25
C SER A 58 -7.53 -23.56 -5.83
N ILE A 59 -8.41 -22.67 -5.36
CA ILE A 59 -8.94 -22.61 -4.00
C ILE A 59 -10.47 -22.49 -4.02
N ARG A 60 -11.11 -22.89 -2.92
CA ARG A 60 -12.54 -22.67 -2.66
C ARG A 60 -12.71 -21.63 -1.56
N GLN A 61 -13.93 -21.13 -1.41
CA GLN A 61 -14.26 -20.10 -0.41
C GLN A 61 -13.91 -20.53 1.02
N GLU A 62 -14.13 -21.80 1.36
CA GLU A 62 -13.81 -22.39 2.67
C GLU A 62 -12.31 -22.49 2.96
N ASP A 63 -11.47 -22.46 1.92
CA ASP A 63 -10.02 -22.52 2.05
C ASP A 63 -9.40 -21.11 2.27
N VAL A 64 -10.18 -20.03 2.10
CA VAL A 64 -9.72 -18.64 2.28
C VAL A 64 -9.77 -18.27 3.75
N GLU A 65 -8.61 -18.33 4.41
CA GLU A 65 -8.44 -17.87 5.78
C GLU A 65 -7.71 -16.52 5.83
N ILE A 66 -8.21 -15.58 6.63
CA ILE A 66 -7.54 -14.29 6.88
C ILE A 66 -6.76 -14.39 8.18
N ARG A 67 -5.43 -14.34 8.10
CA ARG A 67 -4.53 -14.46 9.25
C ARG A 67 -3.66 -13.22 9.42
N GLY A 68 -3.73 -12.60 10.60
CA GLY A 68 -2.94 -11.42 10.95
C GLY A 68 -3.43 -10.13 10.29
N VAL A 69 -2.53 -9.17 10.16
CA VAL A 69 -2.80 -7.84 9.60
C VAL A 69 -1.68 -7.45 8.64
N SER A 70 -2.05 -6.89 7.50
CA SER A 70 -1.10 -6.29 6.56
C SER A 70 -1.32 -4.79 6.42
N ILE A 71 -0.23 -4.04 6.23
CA ILE A 71 -0.23 -2.62 5.95
C ILE A 71 0.65 -2.41 4.72
N GLU A 72 0.17 -1.60 3.78
CA GLU A 72 0.92 -1.14 2.62
C GLU A 72 1.06 0.38 2.66
N CYS A 73 2.27 0.87 2.41
CA CYS A 73 2.57 2.28 2.17
C CYS A 73 3.02 2.44 0.71
N ARG A 74 2.33 3.31 -0.03
CA ARG A 74 2.76 3.73 -1.38
C ARG A 74 3.84 4.79 -1.24
N ILE A 75 5.03 4.47 -1.72
CA ILE A 75 6.13 5.42 -1.76
C ILE A 75 6.15 6.10 -3.10
N ASN A 76 6.00 7.42 -3.07
CA ASN A 76 5.98 8.28 -4.23
C ASN A 76 7.21 9.18 -4.24
N ALA A 77 7.74 9.45 -5.43
CA ALA A 77 8.75 10.47 -5.70
C ALA A 77 8.09 11.87 -5.70
N GLU A 78 7.68 12.32 -4.52
CA GLU A 78 6.97 13.58 -4.29
C GLU A 78 7.48 14.23 -3.00
N ASN A 79 7.36 15.56 -2.92
CA ASN A 79 7.66 16.31 -1.70
C ASN A 79 6.36 16.78 -1.02
N PRO A 80 5.91 16.14 0.08
CA PRO A 80 4.69 16.55 0.79
C PRO A 80 4.72 17.96 1.35
N ARG A 81 5.89 18.46 1.77
CA ARG A 81 6.06 19.82 2.35
C ARG A 81 5.87 20.91 1.30
N GLU A 82 6.05 20.58 0.02
CA GLU A 82 5.83 21.48 -1.11
C GLU A 82 4.55 21.14 -1.88
N GLY A 83 3.50 20.71 -1.18
CA GLY A 83 2.20 20.41 -1.78
C GLY A 83 2.24 19.20 -2.71
N PHE A 84 2.99 18.15 -2.34
CA PHE A 84 3.18 16.92 -3.13
C PHE A 84 3.78 17.17 -4.51
N ARG A 85 4.66 18.18 -4.65
CA ARG A 85 5.37 18.43 -5.90
C ARG A 85 6.10 17.16 -6.36
N PRO A 86 5.92 16.69 -7.61
CA PRO A 86 6.67 15.55 -8.14
C PRO A 86 8.19 15.82 -8.13
N SER A 87 8.97 14.76 -7.87
CA SER A 87 10.43 14.78 -7.77
C SER A 87 11.05 13.70 -8.67
N PRO A 88 10.89 13.78 -10.01
CA PRO A 88 11.57 12.89 -10.93
C PRO A 88 13.08 13.17 -10.91
N GLY A 89 13.90 12.16 -11.18
CA GLY A 89 15.35 12.32 -11.10
C GLY A 89 16.11 10.99 -11.07
N GLN A 90 17.42 11.08 -10.90
CA GLN A 90 18.27 9.91 -10.79
C GLN A 90 18.34 9.43 -9.35
N VAL A 91 18.12 8.13 -9.13
CA VAL A 91 18.33 7.48 -7.84
C VAL A 91 19.81 7.19 -7.68
N SER A 92 20.51 8.00 -6.89
CA SER A 92 21.96 7.87 -6.66
C SER A 92 22.31 6.82 -5.60
N GLY A 93 21.38 6.51 -4.71
CA GLY A 93 21.53 5.52 -3.65
C GLY A 93 20.17 4.91 -3.29
N LEU A 94 20.19 3.61 -2.98
CA LEU A 94 18.99 2.86 -2.63
C LEU A 94 19.32 1.80 -1.59
N HIS A 95 18.61 1.81 -0.47
CA HIS A 95 18.60 0.71 0.49
C HIS A 95 17.17 0.16 0.59
N ILE A 96 16.96 -1.09 0.16
CA ILE A 96 15.68 -1.78 0.24
C ILE A 96 15.65 -2.59 1.55
N PRO A 97 14.69 -2.33 2.46
CA PRO A 97 14.57 -3.05 3.72
C PRO A 97 14.10 -4.48 3.50
N GLY A 98 14.32 -5.33 4.51
CA GLY A 98 13.89 -6.72 4.46
C GLY A 98 13.59 -7.31 5.83
N GLY A 99 13.60 -8.64 5.87
CA GLY A 99 13.34 -9.43 7.06
C GLY A 99 11.94 -10.06 7.09
N PRO A 100 11.60 -10.79 8.16
CA PRO A 100 10.36 -11.55 8.25
C PRO A 100 9.13 -10.67 8.06
N GLY A 101 8.21 -11.13 7.19
CA GLY A 101 6.94 -10.45 6.86
C GLY A 101 7.10 -9.02 6.36
N VAL A 102 8.20 -8.74 5.66
CA VAL A 102 8.41 -7.53 4.85
C VAL A 102 8.43 -7.95 3.38
N ARG A 103 7.67 -7.24 2.55
CA ARG A 103 7.64 -7.37 1.10
C ARG A 103 7.80 -5.98 0.50
N VAL A 104 8.61 -5.88 -0.55
CA VAL A 104 8.79 -4.64 -1.29
C VAL A 104 8.55 -4.93 -2.76
N ASP A 105 7.56 -4.27 -3.33
CA ASP A 105 7.32 -4.28 -4.78
C ASP A 105 7.86 -2.96 -5.34
N THR A 106 8.93 -3.01 -6.14
CA THR A 106 9.55 -1.81 -6.73
C THR A 106 10.24 -2.13 -8.05
N ALA A 107 10.34 -1.14 -8.92
CA ALA A 107 11.17 -1.17 -10.12
C ALA A 107 12.49 -0.39 -9.95
N LEU A 108 12.75 0.19 -8.77
CA LEU A 108 13.96 0.95 -8.49
C LEU A 108 15.20 0.06 -8.42
N TYR A 109 16.32 0.61 -8.88
CA TYR A 109 17.66 0.08 -8.67
C TYR A 109 18.65 1.24 -8.64
N PRO A 110 19.82 1.10 -7.98
CA PRO A 110 20.82 2.17 -7.97
C PRO A 110 21.19 2.62 -9.38
N GLY A 111 21.12 3.94 -9.62
CA GLY A 111 21.40 4.56 -10.91
C GLY A 111 20.20 4.69 -11.85
N CYS A 112 19.03 4.12 -11.53
CA CYS A 112 17.84 4.27 -12.36
C CYS A 112 17.34 5.72 -12.39
N THR A 113 16.64 6.10 -13.46
CA THR A 113 16.00 7.41 -13.57
C THR A 113 14.49 7.27 -13.44
N ILE A 114 13.91 8.02 -12.49
CA ILE A 114 12.47 8.19 -12.35
C ILE A 114 12.02 9.20 -13.40
N SER A 115 11.20 8.75 -14.35
CA SER A 115 10.71 9.58 -15.45
C SER A 115 9.63 10.55 -14.99
N PRO A 116 9.58 11.79 -15.51
CA PRO A 116 8.48 12.72 -15.26
C PRO A 116 7.19 12.36 -16.03
N HIS A 117 7.21 11.32 -16.87
CA HIS A 117 6.10 10.99 -17.78
C HIS A 117 5.12 9.95 -17.24
N TYR A 118 5.41 9.35 -16.09
CA TYR A 118 4.59 8.31 -15.47
C TYR A 118 4.17 8.71 -14.05
N ASP A 119 3.39 7.85 -13.42
CA ASP A 119 3.00 7.98 -12.02
C ASP A 119 4.23 8.09 -11.10
N SER A 120 4.11 8.88 -10.04
CA SER A 120 5.19 9.14 -9.08
C SER A 120 5.46 7.96 -8.15
N MET A 121 4.60 6.93 -8.11
CA MET A 121 4.80 5.75 -7.28
C MET A 121 6.02 4.93 -7.72
N ILE A 122 6.98 4.82 -6.82
CA ILE A 122 8.27 4.17 -7.05
C ILE A 122 8.43 2.87 -6.28
N ALA A 123 7.69 2.69 -5.19
CA ALA A 123 7.67 1.44 -4.44
C ALA A 123 6.36 1.26 -3.67
N LYS A 124 6.03 0.01 -3.36
CA LYS A 124 5.07 -0.36 -2.33
C LYS A 124 5.82 -1.07 -1.23
N LEU A 125 5.78 -0.53 -0.02
CA LEU A 125 6.29 -1.20 1.17
C LEU A 125 5.13 -1.91 1.83
N ILE A 126 5.23 -3.23 1.97
CA ILE A 126 4.16 -4.06 2.52
C ILE A 126 4.70 -4.84 3.69
N VAL A 127 3.98 -4.81 4.81
CA VAL A 127 4.32 -5.62 5.98
C VAL A 127 3.15 -6.49 6.39
N HIS A 128 3.47 -7.59 7.07
CA HIS A 128 2.51 -8.45 7.74
C HIS A 128 2.88 -8.60 9.21
N GLY A 129 1.89 -8.59 10.09
CA GLY A 129 2.05 -8.78 11.53
C GLY A 129 0.92 -9.65 12.08
N HIS A 130 1.13 -10.23 13.26
CA HIS A 130 0.10 -11.05 13.92
C HIS A 130 -1.04 -10.17 14.45
N THR A 131 -0.70 -8.97 14.90
CA THR A 131 -1.65 -7.93 15.30
C THR A 131 -1.42 -6.65 14.50
N ARG A 132 -2.40 -5.74 14.52
CA ARG A 132 -2.26 -4.40 13.93
C ARG A 132 -1.09 -3.63 14.53
N SER A 133 -0.87 -3.73 15.84
CA SER A 133 0.26 -3.10 16.51
C SER A 133 1.60 -3.64 16.03
N ASP A 134 1.70 -4.95 15.76
CA ASP A 134 2.92 -5.56 15.23
C ASP A 134 3.18 -5.10 13.80
N ALA A 135 2.15 -5.04 12.96
CA ALA A 135 2.26 -4.51 11.60
C ALA A 135 2.70 -3.04 11.60
N ILE A 136 2.14 -2.20 12.48
CA ILE A 136 2.56 -0.79 12.62
C ILE A 136 4.03 -0.69 13.04
N ARG A 137 4.44 -1.41 14.08
CA ARG A 137 5.85 -1.40 14.55
C ARG A 137 6.80 -1.86 13.44
N ARG A 138 6.41 -2.89 12.69
CA ARG A 138 7.18 -3.39 11.55
C ARG A 138 7.28 -2.37 10.43
N MET A 139 6.18 -1.71 10.06
CA MET A 139 6.19 -0.70 9.01
C MET A 139 7.04 0.51 9.38
N ARG A 140 6.99 0.96 10.64
CA ARG A 140 7.87 2.05 11.13
C ARG A 140 9.34 1.73 10.92
N ARG A 141 9.79 0.55 11.34
CA ARG A 141 11.17 0.06 11.10
C ARG A 141 11.50 0.01 9.60
N VAL A 142 10.60 -0.54 8.80
CA VAL A 142 10.78 -0.68 7.34
C VAL A 142 10.92 0.69 6.67
N LEU A 143 10.15 1.70 7.10
CA LEU A 143 10.25 3.07 6.59
C LEU A 143 11.55 3.77 7.04
N GLU A 144 12.01 3.54 8.28
CA GLU A 144 13.31 4.05 8.75
C GLU A 144 14.49 3.45 7.98
N GLU A 145 14.38 2.17 7.61
CA GLU A 145 15.39 1.46 6.83
C GLU A 145 15.29 1.76 5.32
N PHE A 146 14.16 2.26 4.80
CA PHE A 146 14.01 2.52 3.37
C PHE A 146 14.64 3.85 2.95
N LEU A 147 15.84 3.78 2.35
CA LEU A 147 16.60 4.96 1.96
C LEU A 147 16.63 5.09 0.44
N ILE A 148 16.25 6.27 -0.05
CA ILE A 148 16.36 6.67 -1.45
C ILE A 148 17.11 8.00 -1.49
N GLN A 149 18.17 8.08 -2.28
CA GLN A 149 18.96 9.29 -2.48
C GLN A 149 18.80 9.81 -3.90
N GLY A 150 18.78 11.13 -4.06
CA GLY A 150 18.71 11.82 -5.36
C GLY A 150 17.32 12.35 -5.75
N VAL A 151 16.27 11.97 -5.03
CA VAL A 151 14.90 12.48 -5.21
C VAL A 151 14.19 12.66 -3.87
N ASP A 152 13.19 13.53 -3.83
CA ASP A 152 12.28 13.67 -2.68
C ASP A 152 11.28 12.51 -2.66
N THR A 153 10.85 12.10 -1.46
CA THR A 153 9.82 11.06 -1.33
C THR A 153 8.84 11.37 -0.19
N ASN A 154 7.68 10.70 -0.22
CA ASN A 154 6.69 10.76 0.86
C ASN A 154 6.98 9.79 2.03
N VAL A 155 8.16 9.14 2.09
CA VAL A 155 8.51 8.15 3.13
C VAL A 155 8.33 8.69 4.55
N GLU A 156 8.80 9.92 4.78
CA GLU A 156 8.67 10.60 6.07
C GLU A 156 7.20 10.81 6.47
N LEU A 157 6.35 11.26 5.53
CA LEU A 157 4.93 11.42 5.80
C LEU A 157 4.27 10.08 6.20
N GLN A 158 4.59 8.99 5.50
CA GLN A 158 4.11 7.64 5.85
C GLN A 158 4.53 7.24 7.26
N TYR A 159 5.78 7.54 7.63
CA TYR A 159 6.32 7.27 8.96
C TYR A 159 5.57 8.03 10.06
N LEU A 160 5.26 9.30 9.82
CA LEU A 160 4.56 10.18 10.77
C LEU A 160 3.08 9.76 10.93
N ILE A 161 2.41 9.38 9.84
CA ILE A 161 1.05 8.82 9.89
C ILE A 161 1.01 7.60 10.83
N LEU A 162 2.01 6.72 10.75
CA LEU A 162 2.09 5.55 11.61
C LEU A 162 2.34 5.88 13.08
N HIS A 163 2.81 7.09 13.40
CA HIS A 163 2.96 7.61 14.76
C HIS A 163 1.72 8.37 15.26
N HIS A 164 0.84 8.80 14.35
CA HIS A 164 -0.35 9.55 14.70
C HIS A 164 -1.31 8.71 15.57
N LYS A 165 -1.71 9.27 16.72
CA LYS A 165 -2.52 8.58 17.74
C LYS A 165 -3.81 7.97 17.16
N ASP A 166 -4.49 8.70 16.27
CA ASP A 166 -5.78 8.28 15.73
C ASP A 166 -5.60 7.18 14.68
N PHE A 167 -4.51 7.23 13.90
CA PHE A 167 -4.13 6.13 13.04
C PHE A 167 -3.79 4.88 13.86
N VAL A 168 -3.01 4.99 14.94
CA VAL A 168 -2.67 3.87 15.82
C VAL A 168 -3.91 3.25 16.48
N LYS A 169 -4.91 4.07 16.84
CA LYS A 169 -6.19 3.60 17.40
C LYS A 169 -7.17 3.05 16.36
N GLY A 170 -6.93 3.27 15.06
CA GLY A 170 -7.88 2.90 14.02
C GLY A 170 -9.10 3.83 13.95
N GLN A 171 -8.96 5.08 14.41
CA GLN A 171 -10.02 6.07 14.51
C GLN A 171 -9.83 7.14 13.42
N PHE A 172 -10.07 6.78 12.16
CA PHE A 172 -9.91 7.67 11.02
C PHE A 172 -10.97 7.45 9.95
N ASP A 173 -11.22 8.49 9.17
CA ASP A 173 -12.11 8.50 8.01
C ASP A 173 -11.36 9.01 6.78
N THR A 174 -12.06 9.14 5.65
CA THR A 174 -11.47 9.67 4.41
C THR A 174 -10.99 11.12 4.52
N GLY A 175 -11.46 11.88 5.52
CA GLY A 175 -11.00 13.24 5.82
C GLY A 175 -9.77 13.30 6.73
N PHE A 176 -9.17 12.15 7.10
CA PHE A 176 -8.02 12.11 8.00
C PHE A 176 -6.84 12.97 7.53
N MET A 177 -6.47 12.89 6.24
CA MET A 177 -5.34 13.65 5.73
C MET A 177 -5.64 15.15 5.71
N GLU A 178 -6.82 15.56 5.25
CA GLU A 178 -7.23 16.97 5.24
C GLU A 178 -7.16 17.62 6.63
N LYS A 179 -7.52 16.87 7.68
CA LYS A 179 -7.52 17.35 9.06
C LYS A 179 -6.12 17.44 9.69
N ASN A 180 -5.18 16.59 9.26
CA ASN A 180 -3.92 16.37 9.99
C ASN A 180 -2.65 16.66 9.17
N LEU A 181 -2.76 16.91 7.85
CA LEU A 181 -1.60 17.04 6.97
C LEU A 181 -0.66 18.16 7.41
N ASP A 182 -1.18 19.35 7.70
CA ASP A 182 -0.37 20.52 8.11
C ASP A 182 0.46 20.22 9.37
N GLN A 183 -0.14 19.54 10.35
CA GLN A 183 0.57 19.11 11.56
C GLN A 183 1.66 18.09 11.21
N LEU A 184 1.31 17.07 10.41
CA LEU A 184 2.23 15.99 10.04
C LEU A 184 3.44 16.50 9.25
N ILE A 185 3.32 17.53 8.43
CA ILE A 185 4.45 18.03 7.61
C ILE A 185 5.26 19.14 8.30
N THR A 186 4.74 19.74 9.38
CA THR A 186 5.39 20.85 10.10
C THR A 186 6.18 20.37 11.33
N GLU A 187 5.74 19.30 11.99
CA GLU A 187 6.38 18.74 13.20
C GLU A 187 7.56 17.79 12.90
N ALA A 188 8.04 17.77 11.65
CA ALA A 188 9.03 16.83 11.11
C ALA A 188 10.42 17.47 10.93
#